data_AF-A0A937BCS9-F1
#
_entry.id   AF-A0A937BCS9-F1
#
_cell.length_a   1.000
_cell.length_b   1.000
_cell.length_c   1.000
_cell.angle_alpha   90.00
_cell.angle_beta   90.00
_cell.angle_gamma   90.00
#
_symmetry.space_group_name_H-M   'P 1'
#
loop_
_entity.id
_entity.type
_entity.pdbx_description
1 polymer ?
#
loop_
_entity_poly.entity_id
_entity_poly.type
_entity_poly.pdbx_seq_one_letter_code
_entity_poly.pdbx_strand_id
1 'polypeptide(L)'
;MSRAILTITTLCVALGTLHAQPFAVGSTNLTFTDPSRGGRSIPCEVYYPAATAVAGVPVSPGAFPVLAFGHGFVMTTGAYTNLQQAFVPEGFILVLPTTEGGFAPSHGDFGLDLAFAISAMQAESTAPASPFFGHVFSTSAVMGHSMGGGASFLAAAGAPQITTLVNYAAAETSPSAITAAATAAMPTLVFSGSADCVVPASGNQQDMYTASASSCKAFVSITGAGHCQFANNSFTCSLGELTCGGPGSLTRAQQQDVAQDLTLLWLKRYLKDDPSAGLAFSDSLSLSTRITSQSSFTDCPPIVVRANVRALLDGPYNDQTDLMSDALRAQNLLPGTEPNTAVGLVHVSGVVGEALAPALLAVTGADALVDWVFLELRDANTGTQVLATANGLLQRDGDIMAADGGVVTFATDPGNYRIVVRHRNHLGVMTDAAFALTRDPIAIDLSDTLTATYGSDARTLRDGKALLWVGNASFDAELKYTGAQNDRDPMLQVIGGSVPTLTATGYYTEDVNMDGIVKYVGTVNDRDRLLVAIGGVNPAAVRQEQLP
;
A
#
# COMPACT_ATOMS: atom_id res chain seq x y z
N MET A 1 46.58 -48.05 0.32
CA MET A 1 46.36 -46.80 -0.45
C MET A 1 45.09 -46.15 0.09
N SER A 2 45.25 -45.24 1.05
CA SER A 2 44.13 -44.62 1.78
C SER A 2 43.72 -43.33 1.08
N ARG A 3 42.45 -43.18 0.72
CA ARG A 3 41.88 -41.98 0.10
C ARG A 3 41.53 -40.97 1.20
N ALA A 4 42.26 -39.86 1.24
CA ALA A 4 41.93 -38.71 2.07
C ALA A 4 40.74 -37.95 1.44
N ILE A 5 39.66 -37.81 2.21
CA ILE A 5 38.52 -36.96 1.89
C ILE A 5 38.88 -35.54 2.33
N LEU A 6 39.01 -34.63 1.37
CA LEU A 6 39.27 -33.22 1.59
C LEU A 6 37.95 -32.53 1.97
N THR A 7 37.75 -32.23 3.25
CA THR A 7 36.62 -31.43 3.73
C THR A 7 36.91 -29.96 3.42
N ILE A 8 36.23 -29.40 2.40
CA ILE A 8 36.27 -27.97 2.12
C ILE A 8 35.42 -27.27 3.17
N THR A 9 36.07 -26.59 4.12
CA THR A 9 35.41 -25.70 5.06
C THR A 9 35.22 -24.36 4.37
N THR A 10 34.01 -24.07 3.89
CA THR A 10 33.67 -22.76 3.35
C THR A 10 33.58 -21.78 4.52
N LEU A 11 34.62 -20.97 4.70
CA LEU A 11 34.64 -19.85 5.64
C LEU A 11 33.72 -18.76 5.06
N CYS A 12 32.45 -18.72 5.50
CA CYS A 12 31.57 -17.57 5.28
C CYS A 12 32.14 -16.37 6.06
N VAL A 13 32.98 -15.57 5.41
CA VAL A 13 33.26 -14.22 5.86
C VAL A 13 32.00 -13.40 5.59
N ALA A 14 31.23 -13.11 6.64
CA ALA A 14 30.20 -12.09 6.59
C ALA A 14 30.90 -10.75 6.29
N LEU A 15 30.91 -10.35 5.03
CA LEU A 15 31.20 -8.98 4.62
C LEU A 15 30.04 -8.13 5.15
N GLY A 16 30.19 -7.63 6.38
CA GLY A 16 29.32 -6.58 6.89
C GLY A 16 29.43 -5.38 5.98
N THR A 17 28.39 -5.10 5.20
CA THR A 17 28.23 -3.80 4.57
C THR A 17 28.13 -2.79 5.71
N LEU A 18 29.14 -1.91 5.83
CA LEU A 18 29.02 -0.67 6.59
C LEU A 18 27.88 0.14 5.96
N HIS A 19 26.65 -0.09 6.41
CA HIS A 19 25.56 0.84 6.15
C HIS A 19 25.88 2.08 6.99
N ALA A 20 26.33 3.14 6.32
CA ALA A 20 26.33 4.45 6.93
C ALA A 20 24.88 4.75 7.34
N GLN A 21 24.63 4.81 8.64
CA GLN A 21 23.33 5.16 9.19
C GLN A 21 22.99 6.60 8.71
N PRO A 22 21.96 6.79 7.87
CA PRO A 22 21.78 8.04 7.12
C PRO A 22 21.38 9.22 8.02
N PHE A 23 20.79 8.96 9.19
CA PHE A 23 20.27 9.99 10.08
C PHE A 23 20.85 9.90 11.49
N ALA A 24 21.09 11.07 12.09
CA ALA A 24 21.30 11.18 13.53
C ALA A 24 19.96 11.19 14.27
N VAL A 25 20.00 10.96 15.58
CA VAL A 25 18.80 10.89 16.43
C VAL A 25 18.49 12.26 17.03
N GLY A 26 17.53 12.97 16.46
CA GLY A 26 16.92 14.15 17.08
C GLY A 26 15.94 13.74 18.18
N SER A 27 15.66 14.66 19.11
CA SER A 27 14.69 14.40 20.19
C SER A 27 13.88 15.63 20.57
N THR A 28 12.65 15.42 21.00
CA THR A 28 11.76 16.45 21.56
C THR A 28 10.76 15.82 22.52
N ASN A 29 10.07 16.64 23.31
CA ASN A 29 8.94 16.22 24.13
C ASN A 29 7.66 16.81 23.57
N LEU A 30 6.65 15.98 23.36
CA LEU A 30 5.31 16.40 22.97
C LEU A 30 4.31 15.98 24.04
N THR A 31 3.20 16.69 24.14
CA THR A 31 2.06 16.26 24.96
C THR A 31 0.82 16.30 24.10
N PHE A 32 0.34 15.12 23.74
CA PHE A 32 -0.89 15.00 22.99
C PHE A 32 -2.08 15.03 23.95
N THR A 33 -3.16 15.69 23.54
CA THR A 33 -4.40 15.77 24.34
C THR A 33 -5.49 15.03 23.61
N ASP A 34 -6.04 13.98 24.20
CA ASP A 34 -7.11 13.17 23.63
C ASP A 34 -8.49 13.74 24.00
N PRO A 35 -9.16 14.47 23.08
CA PRO A 35 -10.46 15.07 23.38
C PRO A 35 -11.56 14.01 23.56
N SER A 36 -11.40 12.82 22.97
CA SER A 36 -12.41 11.75 23.05
C SER A 36 -12.46 11.10 24.44
N ARG A 37 -11.38 11.22 25.21
CA ARG A 37 -11.25 10.71 26.58
C ARG A 37 -11.17 11.84 27.61
N GLY A 38 -12.00 12.87 27.42
CA GLY A 38 -12.14 13.97 28.39
C GLY A 38 -10.91 14.89 28.47
N GLY A 39 -10.14 15.01 27.40
CA GLY A 39 -8.91 15.81 27.37
C GLY A 39 -7.74 15.11 28.07
N ARG A 40 -7.69 13.77 28.02
CA ARG A 40 -6.60 13.00 28.63
C ARG A 40 -5.26 13.46 28.06
N SER A 41 -4.35 13.84 28.96
CA SER A 41 -3.00 14.31 28.63
C SER A 41 -2.04 13.12 28.49
N ILE A 42 -1.38 13.02 27.34
CA ILE A 42 -0.45 11.94 26.99
C ILE A 42 0.92 12.57 26.68
N PRO A 43 1.75 12.80 27.71
CA PRO A 43 3.14 13.20 27.51
C PRO A 43 3.95 12.09 26.83
N CYS A 44 4.77 12.47 25.86
CA CYS A 44 5.59 11.59 25.05
C CYS A 44 7.01 12.14 24.90
N GLU A 45 7.99 11.25 24.98
CA GLU A 45 9.34 11.50 24.44
C GLU A 45 9.35 11.05 22.97
N VAL A 46 9.77 11.94 22.06
CA VAL A 46 9.76 11.69 20.62
C VAL A 46 11.17 11.78 20.07
N TYR A 47 11.58 10.74 19.34
CA TYR A 47 12.87 10.66 18.67
C TYR A 47 12.67 10.53 17.17
N TYR A 48 13.46 11.25 16.38
CA TYR A 48 13.20 11.40 14.96
C TYR A 48 14.48 11.56 14.13
N PRO A 49 14.43 11.24 12.83
CA PRO A 49 15.56 11.42 11.93
C PRO A 49 15.96 12.90 11.85
N ALA A 50 17.22 13.21 12.14
CA ALA A 50 17.76 14.56 12.15
C ALA A 50 19.17 14.61 11.55
N ALA A 51 19.65 15.81 11.24
CA ALA A 51 21.01 16.01 10.75
C ALA A 51 22.07 15.85 11.86
N THR A 52 21.71 16.12 13.12
CA THR A 52 22.59 16.01 14.29
C THR A 52 21.85 15.44 15.49
N ALA A 53 22.57 14.78 16.40
CA ALA A 53 21.99 14.15 17.58
C ALA A 53 21.78 15.15 18.74
N VAL A 54 20.91 16.13 18.53
CA VAL A 54 20.65 17.24 19.46
C VAL A 54 19.14 17.42 19.64
N ALA A 55 18.70 17.76 20.85
CA ALA A 55 17.30 18.00 21.14
C ALA A 55 16.79 19.27 20.44
N GLY A 56 15.57 19.22 19.88
CA GLY A 56 14.88 20.36 19.28
C GLY A 56 15.40 20.80 17.91
N VAL A 57 16.28 20.04 17.28
CA VAL A 57 16.72 20.32 15.90
C VAL A 57 15.62 20.00 14.89
N PRO A 58 15.60 20.64 13.71
CA PRO A 58 14.63 20.31 12.67
C PRO A 58 14.67 18.84 12.25
N VAL A 59 13.51 18.30 11.88
CA VAL A 59 13.40 16.97 11.29
C VAL A 59 14.11 16.97 9.93
N SER A 60 14.81 15.89 9.61
CA SER A 60 15.46 15.73 8.31
C SER A 60 14.44 15.76 7.16
N PRO A 61 14.81 16.19 5.94
CA PRO A 61 13.94 16.09 4.78
C PRO A 61 13.44 14.67 4.53
N GLY A 62 12.14 14.54 4.24
CA GLY A 62 11.46 13.26 4.04
C GLY A 62 10.28 13.08 5.00
N ALA A 63 9.44 12.10 4.68
CA ALA A 63 8.34 11.65 5.53
C ALA A 63 8.68 10.29 6.13
N PHE A 64 8.46 10.12 7.43
CA PHE A 64 8.92 8.94 8.18
C PHE A 64 7.75 8.24 8.91
N PRO A 65 7.70 6.90 8.89
CA PRO A 65 6.68 6.15 9.63
C PRO A 65 6.80 6.32 11.15
N VAL A 66 5.67 6.18 11.84
CA VAL A 66 5.58 6.32 13.31
C VAL A 66 5.64 4.98 14.01
N LEU A 67 6.48 4.86 15.04
CA LEU A 67 6.53 3.73 15.96
C LEU A 67 6.07 4.23 17.34
N ALA A 68 4.89 3.82 17.81
CA ALA A 68 4.49 4.09 19.20
C ALA A 68 4.84 2.88 20.07
N PHE A 69 5.60 3.09 21.14
CA PHE A 69 6.16 1.99 21.93
C PHE A 69 5.76 2.07 23.40
N GLY A 70 5.09 1.02 23.89
CA GLY A 70 4.71 0.87 25.30
C GLY A 70 5.83 0.27 26.16
N HIS A 71 6.19 0.96 27.24
CA HIS A 71 7.18 0.48 28.21
C HIS A 71 6.66 -0.70 29.05
N GLY A 72 7.60 -1.42 29.68
CA GLY A 72 7.30 -2.47 30.66
C GLY A 72 6.88 -1.90 32.02
N PHE A 73 6.33 -2.75 32.89
CA PHE A 73 5.84 -2.34 34.21
C PHE A 73 6.95 -1.66 35.04
N VAL A 74 6.71 -0.43 35.50
CA VAL A 74 7.64 0.38 36.30
C VAL A 74 9.01 0.58 35.61
N MET A 75 9.02 0.57 34.28
CA MET A 75 10.17 0.97 33.47
C MET A 75 9.95 2.38 32.95
N THR A 76 11.03 3.17 32.86
CA THR A 76 10.99 4.47 32.20
C THR A 76 11.36 4.33 30.72
N THR A 77 10.95 5.30 29.91
CA THR A 77 11.28 5.39 28.48
C THR A 77 12.78 5.38 28.21
N GLY A 78 13.60 5.91 29.14
CA GLY A 78 15.06 5.87 29.07
C GLY A 78 15.68 4.47 29.02
N ALA A 79 14.94 3.42 29.40
CA ALA A 79 15.39 2.04 29.22
C ALA A 79 15.39 1.58 27.74
N TYR A 80 14.79 2.35 26.83
CA TYR A 80 14.59 1.98 25.43
C TYR A 80 15.48 2.77 24.46
N THR A 81 16.61 3.31 24.94
CA THR A 81 17.60 3.99 24.08
C THR A 81 18.19 3.06 23.01
N ASN A 82 18.19 1.74 23.23
CA ASN A 82 18.55 0.77 22.21
C ASN A 82 17.60 0.82 20.99
N LEU A 83 16.30 1.04 21.19
CA LEU A 83 15.33 1.15 20.10
C LEU A 83 15.49 2.47 19.35
N GLN A 84 15.79 3.56 20.07
CA GLN A 84 16.11 4.86 19.46
C GLN A 84 17.30 4.72 18.50
N GLN A 85 18.37 4.08 18.97
CA GLN A 85 19.59 3.86 18.19
C GLN A 85 19.41 2.89 17.02
N ALA A 86 18.51 1.91 17.15
CA ALA A 86 18.25 0.92 16.12
C ALA A 86 17.36 1.43 14.99
N PHE A 87 16.31 2.20 15.31
CA PHE A 87 15.25 2.50 14.34
C PHE A 87 15.26 3.94 13.85
N VAL A 88 15.58 4.93 14.69
CA VAL A 88 15.56 6.32 14.24
C VAL A 88 16.56 6.59 13.10
N PRO A 89 17.80 6.07 13.17
CA PRO A 89 18.76 6.22 12.08
C PRO A 89 18.32 5.56 10.76
N GLU A 90 17.42 4.57 10.82
CA GLU A 90 16.83 3.89 9.66
C GLU A 90 15.63 4.65 9.05
N GLY A 91 15.29 5.83 9.58
CA GLY A 91 14.24 6.70 9.08
C GLY A 91 12.87 6.41 9.69
N PHE A 92 12.81 6.20 11.00
CA PHE A 92 11.56 6.03 11.76
C PHE A 92 11.41 7.11 12.83
N ILE A 93 10.18 7.57 13.10
CA ILE A 93 9.86 8.41 14.25
C ILE A 93 9.43 7.49 15.39
N LEU A 94 10.13 7.52 16.51
CA LEU A 94 9.81 6.73 17.71
C LEU A 94 9.13 7.62 18.75
N VAL A 95 7.89 7.28 19.10
CA VAL A 95 7.06 7.97 20.10
C VAL A 95 6.95 7.07 21.34
N LEU A 96 7.40 7.58 22.48
CA LEU A 96 7.38 6.87 23.76
C LEU A 96 6.44 7.59 24.74
N PRO A 97 5.15 7.20 24.84
CA PRO A 97 4.28 7.71 25.89
C PRO A 97 4.84 7.41 27.28
N THR A 98 4.74 8.37 28.19
CA THR A 98 5.21 8.25 29.58
C THR A 98 4.04 8.05 30.56
N THR A 99 2.83 7.79 30.07
CA THR A 99 1.63 7.49 30.86
C THR A 99 1.73 6.08 31.45
N GLU A 100 0.94 5.79 32.49
CA GLU A 100 0.85 4.43 33.06
C GLU A 100 2.20 3.84 33.56
N GLY A 101 3.17 4.71 33.92
CA GLY A 101 4.47 4.32 34.51
C GLY A 101 4.45 3.97 36.01
N GLY A 102 3.28 4.04 36.65
CA GLY A 102 3.12 3.82 38.09
C GLY A 102 3.01 2.35 38.51
N PHE A 103 2.76 2.12 39.81
CA PHE A 103 2.59 0.77 40.37
C PHE A 103 1.20 0.15 40.17
N ALA A 104 0.23 0.94 39.72
CA ALA A 104 -1.13 0.51 39.43
C ALA A 104 -1.60 1.06 38.07
N PRO A 105 -0.95 0.65 36.97
CA PRO A 105 -1.28 1.13 35.63
C PRO A 105 -2.61 0.58 35.14
N SER A 106 -3.29 1.36 34.31
CA SER A 106 -4.42 0.92 33.49
C SER A 106 -3.90 0.44 32.14
N HIS A 107 -3.83 -0.88 31.92
CA HIS A 107 -3.38 -1.43 30.64
C HIS A 107 -4.29 -1.00 29.48
N GLY A 108 -5.60 -0.91 29.74
CA GLY A 108 -6.58 -0.44 28.76
C GLY A 108 -6.33 1.01 28.35
N ASP A 109 -6.11 1.91 29.30
CA ASP A 109 -5.78 3.30 28.98
C ASP A 109 -4.42 3.41 28.29
N PHE A 110 -3.45 2.57 28.65
CA PHE A 110 -2.15 2.58 27.98
C PHE A 110 -2.26 2.16 26.52
N GLY A 111 -3.05 1.13 26.21
CA GLY A 111 -3.34 0.72 24.84
C GLY A 111 -4.01 1.85 24.04
N LEU A 112 -4.99 2.52 24.63
CA LEU A 112 -5.65 3.67 24.00
C LEU A 112 -4.69 4.86 23.82
N ASP A 113 -3.77 5.09 24.75
CA ASP A 113 -2.73 6.13 24.63
C ASP A 113 -1.77 5.84 23.47
N LEU A 114 -1.35 4.58 23.32
CA LEU A 114 -0.48 4.16 22.21
C LEU A 114 -1.17 4.37 20.85
N ALA A 115 -2.43 3.94 20.71
CA ALA A 115 -3.20 4.14 19.49
C ALA A 115 -3.41 5.63 19.19
N PHE A 116 -3.75 6.43 20.21
CA PHE A 116 -3.95 7.87 20.04
C PHE A 116 -2.65 8.60 19.69
N ALA A 117 -1.53 8.25 20.32
CA ALA A 117 -0.23 8.86 20.05
C ALA A 117 0.20 8.69 18.58
N ILE A 118 -0.12 7.54 17.96
CA ILE A 118 0.09 7.33 16.52
C ILE A 118 -0.72 8.35 15.71
N SER A 119 -2.03 8.41 15.91
CA SER A 119 -2.91 9.28 15.13
C SER A 119 -2.61 10.76 15.36
N ALA A 120 -2.28 11.16 16.60
CA ALA A 120 -1.87 12.51 16.93
C ALA A 120 -0.56 12.88 16.24
N MET A 121 0.45 11.99 16.27
CA MET A 121 1.71 12.21 15.56
C MET A 121 1.51 12.34 14.05
N GLN A 122 0.63 11.53 13.45
CA GLN A 122 0.31 11.64 12.02
C GLN A 122 -0.39 12.95 11.68
N ALA A 123 -1.25 13.46 12.57
CA ALA A 123 -1.90 14.76 12.40
C ALA A 123 -0.91 15.93 12.42
N GLU A 124 0.24 15.80 13.10
CA GLU A 124 1.31 16.80 13.06
C GLU A 124 1.85 17.05 11.64
N SER A 125 1.76 16.05 10.74
CA SER A 125 2.18 16.19 9.33
C SER A 125 1.40 17.26 8.57
N THR A 126 0.16 17.56 8.98
CA THR A 126 -0.70 18.53 8.30
C THR A 126 -0.87 19.83 9.07
N ALA A 127 -0.28 19.97 10.26
CA ALA A 127 -0.33 21.17 11.09
C ALA A 127 0.82 22.14 10.74
N PRO A 128 0.56 23.30 10.10
CA PRO A 128 1.64 24.18 9.59
C PRO A 128 2.59 24.74 10.66
N ALA A 129 2.16 24.77 11.92
CA ALA A 129 2.98 25.22 13.05
C ALA A 129 3.81 24.09 13.68
N SER A 130 3.57 22.84 13.29
CA SER A 130 4.29 21.69 13.83
C SER A 130 5.72 21.63 13.28
N PRO A 131 6.73 21.30 14.11
CA PRO A 131 8.06 20.96 13.61
C PRO A 131 8.07 19.69 12.74
N PHE A 132 6.97 18.93 12.71
CA PHE A 132 6.80 17.72 11.91
C PHE A 132 5.91 17.93 10.67
N PHE A 133 5.55 19.17 10.33
CA PHE A 133 4.75 19.49 9.15
C PHE A 133 5.41 18.92 7.87
N GLY A 134 4.70 18.04 7.16
CA GLY A 134 5.18 17.34 5.96
C GLY A 134 6.20 16.22 6.21
N HIS A 135 6.49 15.87 7.47
CA HIS A 135 7.55 14.93 7.84
C HIS A 135 7.05 13.60 8.42
N VAL A 136 5.75 13.43 8.63
CA VAL A 136 5.18 12.19 9.18
C VAL A 136 4.44 11.43 8.09
N PHE A 137 4.81 10.16 7.92
CA PHE A 137 4.22 9.28 6.92
C PHE A 137 2.92 8.63 7.44
N SER A 138 2.10 8.13 6.51
CA SER A 138 0.78 7.55 6.80
C SER A 138 0.86 6.19 7.51
N THR A 139 2.00 5.51 7.44
CA THR A 139 2.18 4.18 8.05
C THR A 139 2.67 4.26 9.50
N SER A 140 2.32 3.24 10.28
CA SER A 140 2.69 3.19 11.68
C SER A 140 2.74 1.78 12.26
N ALA A 141 3.59 1.58 13.27
CA ALA A 141 3.55 0.40 14.10
C ALA A 141 3.19 0.74 15.54
N VAL A 142 2.36 -0.11 16.14
CA VAL A 142 2.24 -0.16 17.60
C VAL A 142 3.13 -1.26 18.15
N MET A 143 3.87 -0.91 19.20
CA MET A 143 4.89 -1.76 19.75
C MET A 143 4.88 -1.73 21.27
N GLY A 144 5.57 -2.68 21.90
CA GLY A 144 5.82 -2.59 23.32
C GLY A 144 6.57 -3.78 23.90
N HIS A 145 6.99 -3.62 25.15
CA HIS A 145 7.70 -4.64 25.92
C HIS A 145 6.91 -5.05 27.16
N SER A 146 6.83 -6.35 27.47
CA SER A 146 6.18 -6.85 28.69
C SER A 146 4.73 -6.33 28.80
N MET A 147 4.39 -5.65 29.89
CA MET A 147 3.12 -4.91 30.05
C MET A 147 2.74 -4.08 28.81
N GLY A 148 3.68 -3.30 28.26
CA GLY A 148 3.46 -2.48 27.08
C GLY A 148 3.24 -3.31 25.81
N GLY A 149 3.81 -4.52 25.73
CA GLY A 149 3.56 -5.45 24.64
C GLY A 149 2.17 -6.09 24.70
N GLY A 150 1.61 -6.27 25.90
CA GLY A 150 0.18 -6.60 26.06
C GLY A 150 -0.71 -5.42 25.67
N ALA A 151 -0.36 -4.22 26.15
CA ALA A 151 -1.08 -2.99 25.81
C ALA A 151 -1.05 -2.68 24.30
N SER A 152 -0.02 -3.09 23.56
CA SER A 152 -0.01 -2.92 22.09
C SER A 152 -1.10 -3.75 21.39
N PHE A 153 -1.48 -4.92 21.93
CA PHE A 153 -2.65 -5.66 21.41
C PHE A 153 -3.97 -4.96 21.77
N LEU A 154 -4.08 -4.39 22.97
CA LEU A 154 -5.24 -3.57 23.35
C LEU A 154 -5.39 -2.35 22.44
N ALA A 155 -4.27 -1.71 22.07
CA ALA A 155 -4.24 -0.62 21.10
C ALA A 155 -4.74 -1.07 19.72
N ALA A 156 -4.21 -2.18 19.21
CA ALA A 156 -4.55 -2.71 17.89
C ALA A 156 -6.04 -3.10 17.76
N ALA A 157 -6.66 -3.58 18.84
CA ALA A 157 -8.04 -4.05 18.83
C ALA A 157 -9.09 -2.98 18.47
N GLY A 158 -8.75 -1.69 18.62
CA GLY A 158 -9.64 -0.56 18.32
C GLY A 158 -9.10 0.42 17.27
N ALA A 159 -7.98 0.10 16.61
CA ALA A 159 -7.27 1.05 15.77
C ALA A 159 -6.87 0.44 14.41
N PRO A 160 -7.84 0.30 13.47
CA PRO A 160 -7.59 -0.29 12.15
C PRO A 160 -6.64 0.53 11.26
N GLN A 161 -6.38 1.80 11.61
CA GLN A 161 -5.40 2.65 10.93
C GLN A 161 -3.95 2.25 11.22
N ILE A 162 -3.69 1.47 12.27
CA ILE A 162 -2.33 1.00 12.59
C ILE A 162 -1.90 -0.03 11.55
N THR A 163 -0.74 0.19 10.94
CA THR A 163 -0.27 -0.64 9.82
C THR A 163 0.22 -2.00 10.27
N THR A 164 0.90 -2.09 11.40
CA THR A 164 1.45 -3.37 11.90
C THR A 164 1.66 -3.35 13.42
N LEU A 165 1.76 -4.53 14.03
CA LEU A 165 2.08 -4.71 15.45
C LEU A 165 3.41 -5.45 15.60
N VAL A 166 4.27 -4.97 16.50
CA VAL A 166 5.51 -5.70 16.92
C VAL A 166 5.68 -5.63 18.42
N ASN A 167 5.75 -6.76 19.13
CA ASN A 167 6.00 -6.73 20.58
C ASN A 167 7.16 -7.61 21.05
N TYR A 168 7.69 -7.29 22.23
CA TYR A 168 8.77 -7.99 22.87
C TYR A 168 8.33 -8.55 24.22
N ALA A 169 8.33 -9.87 24.36
CA ALA A 169 7.95 -10.55 25.60
C ALA A 169 6.62 -10.02 26.18
N ALA A 170 5.62 -9.80 25.34
CA ALA A 170 4.32 -9.25 25.75
C ALA A 170 3.68 -10.03 26.90
N ALA A 171 3.25 -9.31 27.95
CA ALA A 171 2.54 -9.88 29.09
C ALA A 171 1.04 -9.87 28.86
N GLU A 172 0.35 -10.92 29.31
CA GLU A 172 -1.09 -10.86 29.42
C GLU A 172 -1.51 -9.74 30.38
N THR A 173 -2.60 -9.05 30.03
CA THR A 173 -3.02 -7.83 30.70
C THR A 173 -4.46 -7.93 31.21
N SER A 174 -4.89 -6.87 31.89
CA SER A 174 -6.29 -6.64 32.24
C SER A 174 -6.68 -5.24 31.74
N PRO A 175 -7.60 -5.10 30.77
CA PRO A 175 -8.32 -6.15 30.01
C PRO A 175 -7.40 -7.13 29.25
N SER A 176 -7.93 -8.29 28.86
CA SER A 176 -7.14 -9.39 28.28
C SER A 176 -6.53 -9.04 26.92
N ALA A 177 -5.20 -9.15 26.81
CA ALA A 177 -4.48 -8.93 25.55
C ALA A 177 -4.65 -10.12 24.60
N ILE A 178 -4.75 -11.35 25.10
CA ILE A 178 -5.11 -12.54 24.30
C ILE A 178 -6.48 -12.35 23.65
N THR A 179 -7.47 -11.84 24.39
CA THR A 179 -8.80 -11.55 23.83
C THR A 179 -8.74 -10.45 22.79
N ALA A 180 -7.99 -9.38 23.05
CA ALA A 180 -7.80 -8.28 22.10
C ALA A 180 -7.05 -8.72 20.83
N ALA A 181 -6.11 -9.66 20.93
CA ALA A 181 -5.41 -10.20 19.76
C ALA A 181 -6.38 -10.79 18.73
N ALA A 182 -7.50 -11.38 19.16
CA ALA A 182 -8.53 -11.93 18.27
C ALA A 182 -9.21 -10.91 17.33
N THR A 183 -8.96 -9.61 17.51
CA THR A 183 -9.41 -8.56 16.57
C THR A 183 -8.24 -7.83 15.87
N ALA A 184 -6.99 -8.14 16.24
CA ALA A 184 -5.80 -7.60 15.59
C ALA A 184 -5.55 -8.30 14.25
N ALA A 185 -6.11 -7.75 13.18
CA ALA A 185 -6.03 -8.27 11.81
C ALA A 185 -4.82 -7.76 11.01
N MET A 186 -4.14 -6.69 11.47
CA MET A 186 -2.95 -6.17 10.81
C MET A 186 -1.77 -7.16 10.92
N PRO A 187 -0.77 -7.08 10.02
CA PRO A 187 0.44 -7.86 10.14
C PRO A 187 1.02 -7.79 11.56
N THR A 188 1.33 -8.95 12.16
CA THR A 188 1.70 -9.05 13.59
C THR A 188 2.98 -9.87 13.81
N LEU A 189 3.98 -9.27 14.46
CA LEU A 189 5.23 -9.92 14.88
C LEU A 189 5.32 -9.98 16.41
N VAL A 190 5.46 -11.20 16.95
CA VAL A 190 5.50 -11.45 18.39
C VAL A 190 6.83 -12.09 18.78
N PHE A 191 7.57 -11.45 19.67
CA PHE A 191 8.81 -12.01 20.22
C PHE A 191 8.62 -12.61 21.62
N SER A 192 9.30 -13.73 21.87
CA SER A 192 9.51 -14.29 23.20
C SER A 192 10.99 -14.61 23.43
N GLY A 193 11.40 -14.68 24.69
CA GLY A 193 12.68 -15.29 25.06
C GLY A 193 12.48 -16.74 25.50
N SER A 194 13.27 -17.68 24.99
CA SER A 194 13.09 -19.10 25.35
C SER A 194 13.45 -19.41 26.81
N ALA A 195 14.14 -18.48 27.49
CA ALA A 195 14.46 -18.54 28.91
C ALA A 195 13.70 -17.47 29.73
N ASP A 196 12.67 -16.84 29.15
CA ASP A 196 11.82 -15.89 29.85
C ASP A 196 11.00 -16.61 30.93
N CYS A 197 11.34 -16.36 32.19
CA CYS A 197 10.66 -16.89 33.37
C CYS A 197 9.67 -15.89 34.00
N VAL A 198 9.69 -14.63 33.57
CA VAL A 198 8.82 -13.58 34.12
C VAL A 198 7.48 -13.63 33.41
N VAL A 199 7.53 -13.72 32.09
CA VAL A 199 6.37 -13.82 31.21
C VAL A 199 6.62 -14.95 30.22
N PRO A 200 6.46 -16.22 30.65
CA PRO A 200 6.67 -17.37 29.77
C PRO A 200 5.76 -17.32 28.54
N ALA A 201 6.25 -17.86 27.41
CA ALA A 201 5.53 -17.92 26.14
C ALA A 201 4.08 -18.42 26.27
N SER A 202 3.89 -19.54 26.98
CA SER A 202 2.58 -20.12 27.26
C SER A 202 1.80 -19.25 28.25
N GLY A 203 0.53 -18.97 27.96
CA GLY A 203 -0.30 -18.05 28.74
C GLY A 203 -0.10 -16.57 28.40
N ASN A 204 0.84 -16.25 27.50
CA ASN A 204 1.15 -14.87 27.12
C ASN A 204 1.39 -14.76 25.60
N GLN A 205 2.65 -14.66 25.15
CA GLN A 205 3.00 -14.32 23.78
C GLN A 205 2.54 -15.39 22.77
N GLN A 206 2.66 -16.68 23.10
CA GLN A 206 2.21 -17.77 22.24
C GLN A 206 0.68 -17.75 22.08
N ASP A 207 -0.05 -17.46 23.16
CA ASP A 207 -1.51 -17.46 23.15
C ASP A 207 -2.03 -16.22 22.40
N MET A 208 -1.39 -15.07 22.56
CA MET A 208 -1.69 -13.87 21.76
C MET A 208 -1.40 -14.09 20.27
N TYR A 209 -0.26 -14.70 19.91
CA TYR A 209 0.03 -15.05 18.52
C TYR A 209 -1.02 -16.01 17.95
N THR A 210 -1.40 -17.02 18.72
CA THR A 210 -2.39 -18.02 18.29
C THR A 210 -3.76 -17.36 18.09
N ALA A 211 -4.19 -16.53 19.03
CA ALA A 211 -5.45 -15.80 18.99
C ALA A 211 -5.50 -14.72 17.89
N SER A 212 -4.35 -14.16 17.50
CA SER A 212 -4.29 -13.06 16.51
C SER A 212 -5.09 -13.37 15.24
N ALA A 213 -6.00 -12.47 14.87
CA ALA A 213 -6.79 -12.55 13.63
C ALA A 213 -5.98 -12.27 12.35
N SER A 214 -4.73 -11.84 12.50
CA SER A 214 -3.84 -11.57 11.37
C SER A 214 -3.61 -12.83 10.55
N SER A 215 -3.90 -12.75 9.24
CA SER A 215 -3.47 -13.74 8.26
C SER A 215 -1.96 -13.71 8.04
N CYS A 216 -1.30 -12.64 8.47
CA CYS A 216 0.09 -12.34 8.19
C CYS A 216 0.85 -12.14 9.51
N LYS A 217 1.25 -13.24 10.15
CA LYS A 217 1.87 -13.20 11.47
C LYS A 217 3.10 -14.08 11.61
N ALA A 218 3.97 -13.69 12.53
CA ALA A 218 5.14 -14.46 12.92
C ALA A 218 5.33 -14.43 14.44
N PHE A 219 5.59 -15.60 15.02
CA PHE A 219 6.07 -15.78 16.37
C PHE A 219 7.54 -16.16 16.32
N VAL A 220 8.37 -15.41 17.03
CA VAL A 220 9.82 -15.63 17.10
C VAL A 220 10.21 -15.84 18.57
N SER A 221 10.70 -17.03 18.91
CA SER A 221 11.31 -17.29 20.21
C SER A 221 12.83 -17.28 20.07
N ILE A 222 13.48 -16.29 20.69
CA ILE A 222 14.94 -16.16 20.64
C ILE A 222 15.56 -17.18 21.61
N THR A 223 16.41 -18.06 21.07
CA THR A 223 17.01 -19.16 21.83
C THR A 223 17.99 -18.64 22.87
N GLY A 224 17.71 -18.89 24.15
CA GLY A 224 18.52 -18.47 25.28
C GLY A 224 18.25 -17.03 25.78
N ALA A 225 17.30 -16.32 25.16
CA ALA A 225 16.91 -14.98 25.57
C ALA A 225 16.05 -14.97 26.84
N GLY A 226 16.27 -13.97 27.69
CA GLY A 226 15.45 -13.68 28.88
C GLY A 226 14.38 -12.62 28.62
N HIS A 227 13.73 -12.17 29.70
CA HIS A 227 12.68 -11.14 29.69
C HIS A 227 13.26 -9.74 29.49
N CYS A 228 14.17 -9.31 30.36
CA CYS A 228 14.49 -7.88 30.49
C CYS A 228 15.54 -7.37 29.49
N GLN A 229 16.19 -8.29 28.77
CA GLN A 229 17.26 -7.95 27.85
C GLN A 229 16.77 -7.37 26.51
N PHE A 230 15.45 -7.35 26.23
CA PHE A 230 14.89 -6.58 25.11
C PHE A 230 15.07 -5.05 25.26
N ALA A 231 15.35 -4.59 26.49
CA ALA A 231 15.64 -3.20 26.81
C ALA A 231 17.03 -3.04 27.43
N ASN A 232 17.50 -1.80 27.53
CA ASN A 232 18.66 -1.46 28.34
C ASN A 232 18.42 -1.70 29.82
N ASN A 233 19.50 -1.75 30.59
CA ASN A 233 19.45 -2.18 31.98
C ASN A 233 18.50 -1.32 32.81
N SER A 234 17.43 -1.95 33.31
CA SER A 234 16.49 -1.36 34.25
C SER A 234 16.53 -2.18 35.54
N PHE A 235 16.86 -1.53 36.66
CA PHE A 235 16.97 -2.20 37.95
C PHE A 235 15.69 -2.95 38.33
N THR A 236 14.51 -2.33 38.09
CA THR A 236 13.21 -2.91 38.44
C THR A 236 12.91 -4.17 37.64
N CYS A 237 13.20 -4.16 36.34
CA CYS A 237 13.01 -5.34 35.49
C CYS A 237 13.98 -6.46 35.89
N SER A 238 15.28 -6.13 35.98
CA SER A 238 16.32 -7.13 36.30
C SER A 238 16.14 -7.74 37.69
N LEU A 239 15.60 -6.99 38.66
CA LEU A 239 15.25 -7.53 39.97
C LEU A 239 14.17 -8.62 39.88
N GLY A 240 13.10 -8.37 39.11
CA GLY A 240 12.03 -9.36 38.90
C GLY A 240 12.56 -10.64 38.24
N GLU A 241 13.36 -10.49 37.18
CA GLU A 241 13.93 -11.61 36.43
C GLU A 241 14.90 -12.47 37.28
N LEU A 242 15.68 -11.86 38.16
CA LEU A 242 16.56 -12.58 39.09
C LEU A 242 15.81 -13.46 40.10
N THR A 243 14.52 -13.20 40.36
CA THR A 243 13.73 -14.00 41.30
C THR A 243 13.14 -15.28 40.70
N CYS A 244 13.17 -15.44 39.37
CA CYS A 244 12.56 -16.60 38.68
C CYS A 244 13.52 -17.44 37.83
N GLY A 245 14.75 -16.99 37.56
CA GLY A 245 15.67 -17.73 36.70
C GLY A 245 16.85 -16.95 36.13
N GLY A 246 16.83 -15.62 36.19
CA GLY A 246 17.88 -14.74 35.66
C GLY A 246 17.74 -14.49 34.15
N PRO A 247 18.69 -13.74 33.55
CA PRO A 247 18.51 -13.09 32.24
C PRO A 247 18.65 -13.98 31.00
N GLY A 248 18.56 -15.30 31.17
CA GLY A 248 18.89 -16.27 30.12
C GLY A 248 20.40 -16.45 29.90
N SER A 249 20.76 -17.16 28.83
CA SER A 249 22.15 -17.46 28.47
C SER A 249 22.76 -16.44 27.50
N LEU A 250 21.93 -15.63 26.84
CA LEU A 250 22.41 -14.57 25.96
C LEU A 250 22.86 -13.34 26.75
N THR A 251 23.82 -12.61 26.17
CA THR A 251 24.08 -11.24 26.59
C THR A 251 23.00 -10.32 26.04
N ARG A 252 22.76 -9.20 26.73
CA ARG A 252 21.81 -8.18 26.29
C ARG A 252 22.04 -7.72 24.85
N ALA A 253 23.30 -7.49 24.47
CA ALA A 253 23.64 -7.07 23.12
C ALA A 253 23.25 -8.13 22.08
N GLN A 254 23.48 -9.42 22.36
CA GLN A 254 23.10 -10.51 21.44
C GLN A 254 21.58 -10.67 21.31
N GLN A 255 20.83 -10.57 22.41
CA GLN A 255 19.37 -10.63 22.36
C GLN A 255 18.79 -9.43 21.61
N GLN A 256 19.30 -8.24 21.89
CA GLN A 256 18.90 -7.01 21.23
C GLN A 256 19.20 -7.05 19.72
N ASP A 257 20.38 -7.53 19.32
CA ASP A 257 20.78 -7.70 17.93
C ASP A 257 19.77 -8.57 17.15
N VAL A 258 19.45 -9.76 17.66
CA VAL A 258 18.46 -10.65 17.03
C VAL A 258 17.07 -10.00 16.93
N ALA A 259 16.60 -9.39 18.02
CA ALA A 259 15.28 -8.78 18.06
C ALA A 259 15.18 -7.59 17.10
N GLN A 260 16.21 -6.73 17.06
CA GLN A 260 16.24 -5.53 16.24
C GLN A 260 16.43 -5.83 14.76
N ASP A 261 17.28 -6.80 14.39
CA ASP A 261 17.46 -7.26 13.01
C ASP A 261 16.12 -7.66 12.38
N LEU A 262 15.41 -8.58 13.04
CA LEU A 262 14.13 -9.10 12.56
C LEU A 262 13.03 -8.05 12.59
N THR A 263 13.02 -7.20 13.61
CA THR A 263 12.07 -6.07 13.68
C THR A 263 12.33 -5.09 12.53
N LEU A 264 13.58 -4.76 12.23
CA LEU A 264 13.90 -3.78 11.20
C LEU A 264 13.46 -4.27 9.81
N LEU A 265 13.70 -5.55 9.49
CA LEU A 265 13.21 -6.15 8.25
C LEU A 265 11.69 -6.10 8.15
N TRP A 266 10.99 -6.44 9.24
CA TRP A 266 9.54 -6.36 9.34
C TRP A 266 9.01 -4.93 9.15
N LEU A 267 9.59 -3.96 9.85
CA LEU A 267 9.20 -2.55 9.74
C LEU A 267 9.49 -2.00 8.34
N LYS A 268 10.62 -2.34 7.72
CA LYS A 268 10.91 -1.94 6.33
C LYS A 268 9.87 -2.50 5.36
N ARG A 269 9.51 -3.77 5.51
CA ARG A 269 8.45 -4.39 4.70
C ARG A 269 7.13 -3.65 4.81
N TYR A 270 6.62 -3.46 6.03
CA TYR A 270 5.26 -2.95 6.23
C TYR A 270 5.13 -1.44 6.33
N LEU A 271 6.19 -0.71 6.64
CA LEU A 271 6.09 0.74 6.85
C LEU A 271 6.82 1.54 5.76
N LYS A 272 7.79 0.94 5.08
CA LYS A 272 8.60 1.59 4.03
C LYS A 272 8.45 0.93 2.66
N ASP A 273 7.47 0.03 2.51
CA ASP A 273 7.13 -0.58 1.23
C ASP A 273 8.31 -1.31 0.58
N ASP A 274 9.14 -1.98 1.40
CA ASP A 274 10.34 -2.71 0.95
C ASP A 274 10.08 -4.23 0.84
N PRO A 275 9.77 -4.76 -0.36
CA PRO A 275 9.53 -6.19 -0.54
C PRO A 275 10.80 -7.03 -0.32
N SER A 276 12.00 -6.47 -0.56
CA SER A 276 13.26 -7.18 -0.37
C SER A 276 13.53 -7.46 1.11
N ALA A 277 13.14 -6.53 1.99
CA ALA A 277 13.17 -6.73 3.43
C ALA A 277 12.22 -7.85 3.88
N GLY A 278 11.07 -8.00 3.21
CA GLY A 278 10.16 -9.12 3.44
C GLY A 278 10.78 -10.47 3.09
N LEU A 279 11.44 -10.58 1.93
CA LEU A 279 12.16 -11.79 1.53
C LEU A 279 13.27 -12.14 2.53
N ALA A 280 14.09 -11.16 2.91
CA ALA A 280 15.15 -11.35 3.90
C ALA A 280 14.59 -11.75 5.29
N PHE A 281 13.42 -11.24 5.68
CA PHE A 281 12.73 -11.66 6.90
C PHE A 281 12.33 -13.14 6.83
N SER A 282 11.70 -13.55 5.73
CA SER A 282 11.32 -14.96 5.49
C SER A 282 12.54 -15.90 5.50
N ASP A 283 13.63 -15.51 4.86
CA ASP A 283 14.89 -16.27 4.89
C ASP A 283 15.44 -16.37 6.31
N SER A 284 15.37 -15.28 7.08
CA SER A 284 15.82 -15.26 8.47
C SER A 284 14.98 -16.19 9.37
N LEU A 285 13.66 -16.27 9.15
CA LEU A 285 12.79 -17.20 9.87
C LEU A 285 13.13 -18.67 9.58
N SER A 286 13.51 -18.99 8.34
CA SER A 286 13.76 -20.37 7.92
C SER A 286 15.19 -20.85 8.17
N LEU A 287 16.18 -19.95 8.12
CA LEU A 287 17.61 -20.32 8.13
C LEU A 287 18.33 -19.98 9.45
N SER A 288 17.80 -19.07 10.26
CA SER A 288 18.49 -18.63 11.48
C SER A 288 18.50 -19.69 12.56
N THR A 289 19.69 -19.99 13.10
CA THR A 289 19.85 -20.86 14.28
C THR A 289 19.66 -20.12 15.62
N ARG A 290 19.50 -18.78 15.58
CA ARG A 290 19.36 -17.92 16.76
C ARG A 290 17.94 -17.96 17.35
N ILE A 291 16.98 -18.51 16.62
CA ILE A 291 15.56 -18.48 16.94
C ILE A 291 14.89 -19.83 16.68
N THR A 292 13.71 -19.99 17.25
CA THR A 292 12.66 -20.88 16.72
C THR A 292 11.48 -20.02 16.30
N SER A 293 10.73 -20.42 15.28
CA SER A 293 9.63 -19.61 14.77
C SER A 293 8.40 -20.40 14.33
N GLN A 294 7.25 -19.76 14.42
CA GLN A 294 6.00 -20.17 13.77
C GLN A 294 5.55 -18.99 12.91
N SER A 295 5.11 -19.21 11.68
CA SER A 295 4.73 -18.09 10.81
C SER A 295 3.78 -18.49 9.69
N SER A 296 2.92 -17.54 9.30
CA SER A 296 2.16 -17.52 8.04
C SER A 296 2.70 -16.47 7.06
N PHE A 297 3.93 -15.99 7.26
CA PHE A 297 4.46 -14.83 6.55
C PHE A 297 4.61 -15.04 5.03
N THR A 298 4.93 -16.26 4.61
CA THR A 298 5.03 -16.61 3.18
C THR A 298 3.70 -16.55 2.45
N ASP A 299 2.58 -16.56 3.19
CA ASP A 299 1.22 -16.49 2.67
C ASP A 299 0.61 -15.08 2.84
N CYS A 300 1.41 -14.09 3.24
CA CYS A 300 0.92 -12.73 3.43
C CYS A 300 0.39 -12.15 2.11
N PRO A 301 -0.80 -11.52 2.11
CA PRO A 301 -1.27 -10.77 0.96
C PRO A 301 -0.26 -9.69 0.55
N PRO A 302 -0.18 -9.35 -0.76
CA PRO A 302 0.64 -8.25 -1.21
C PRO A 302 0.22 -6.94 -0.53
N ILE A 303 1.19 -6.04 -0.35
CA ILE A 303 0.92 -4.69 0.15
C ILE A 303 0.27 -3.91 -0.98
N VAL A 304 -1.07 -3.88 -1.00
CA VAL A 304 -1.89 -3.21 -2.02
C VAL A 304 -1.32 -1.83 -2.38
N VAL A 305 -0.99 -1.63 -3.65
CA VAL A 305 -0.48 -0.34 -4.18
C VAL A 305 -1.60 0.48 -4.80
N ARG A 306 -1.40 1.80 -4.88
CA ARG A 306 -2.42 2.76 -5.35
C ARG A 306 -1.89 3.65 -6.47
N ALA A 307 -2.76 4.01 -7.41
CA ALA A 307 -2.44 4.94 -8.49
C ALA A 307 -3.61 5.92 -8.72
N ASN A 308 -3.30 7.21 -8.79
CA ASN A 308 -4.21 8.24 -9.25
C ASN A 308 -3.95 8.45 -10.74
N VAL A 309 -4.70 7.74 -11.58
CA VAL A 309 -4.50 7.75 -13.02
C VAL A 309 -5.50 8.71 -13.67
N ARG A 310 -5.04 9.50 -14.64
CA ARG A 310 -5.89 10.33 -15.48
C ARG A 310 -5.72 9.95 -16.94
N ALA A 311 -6.81 9.89 -17.69
CA ALA A 311 -6.80 9.66 -19.14
C ALA A 311 -8.00 10.36 -19.80
N LEU A 312 -7.89 10.70 -21.09
CA LEU A 312 -9.01 11.27 -21.85
C LEU A 312 -9.29 10.39 -23.09
N LEU A 313 -10.57 10.26 -23.42
CA LEU A 313 -11.06 9.49 -24.56
C LEU A 313 -11.47 10.47 -25.68
N ASP A 314 -10.91 10.30 -26.88
CA ASP A 314 -11.14 11.24 -28.00
C ASP A 314 -12.62 11.33 -28.42
N GLY A 315 -13.36 10.21 -28.34
CA GLY A 315 -14.78 10.12 -28.66
C GLY A 315 -15.66 11.14 -27.92
N PRO A 316 -15.79 11.02 -26.59
CA PRO A 316 -16.67 11.87 -25.79
C PRO A 316 -16.05 13.24 -25.45
N TYR A 317 -14.74 13.44 -25.65
CA TYR A 317 -14.08 14.70 -25.30
C TYR A 317 -14.61 15.88 -26.13
N ASN A 318 -14.78 17.04 -25.49
CA ASN A 318 -15.24 18.28 -26.09
C ASN A 318 -14.28 19.43 -25.77
N ASP A 319 -13.62 19.95 -26.80
CA ASP A 319 -12.60 21.01 -26.70
C ASP A 319 -13.16 22.33 -26.16
N GLN A 320 -14.46 22.58 -26.32
CA GLN A 320 -15.08 23.81 -25.83
C GLN A 320 -15.26 23.81 -24.32
N THR A 321 -15.45 22.64 -23.73
CA THR A 321 -15.69 22.49 -22.29
C THR A 321 -14.49 21.93 -21.54
N ASP A 322 -13.45 21.46 -22.24
CA ASP A 322 -12.32 20.69 -21.69
C ASP A 322 -12.79 19.50 -20.83
N LEU A 323 -13.88 18.85 -21.26
CA LEU A 323 -14.54 17.75 -20.55
C LEU A 323 -15.05 16.71 -21.54
N MET A 324 -15.12 15.46 -21.11
CA MET A 324 -15.82 14.37 -21.79
C MET A 324 -17.34 14.43 -21.56
N SER A 325 -18.13 13.87 -22.46
CA SER A 325 -19.57 13.68 -22.30
C SER A 325 -19.89 12.59 -21.26
N ASP A 326 -20.84 12.82 -20.36
CA ASP A 326 -21.41 11.81 -19.44
C ASP A 326 -22.77 11.29 -19.90
N ALA A 327 -23.04 11.31 -21.21
CA ALA A 327 -24.35 10.96 -21.76
C ALA A 327 -24.82 9.55 -21.39
N LEU A 328 -23.92 8.57 -21.27
CA LEU A 328 -24.24 7.22 -20.81
C LEU A 328 -24.78 7.23 -19.36
N ARG A 329 -24.13 7.96 -18.45
CA ARG A 329 -24.60 8.13 -17.07
C ARG A 329 -25.94 8.86 -17.05
N ALA A 330 -26.05 9.98 -17.77
CA ALA A 330 -27.27 10.79 -17.80
C ALA A 330 -28.49 10.03 -18.35
N GLN A 331 -28.27 9.03 -19.21
CA GLN A 331 -29.32 8.17 -19.77
C GLN A 331 -29.53 6.86 -18.99
N ASN A 332 -28.83 6.64 -17.87
CA ASN A 332 -28.84 5.40 -17.09
C ASN A 332 -28.43 4.16 -17.91
N LEU A 333 -27.45 4.33 -18.81
CA LEU A 333 -26.92 3.28 -19.67
C LEU A 333 -25.63 2.63 -19.13
N LEU A 334 -24.98 3.22 -18.12
CA LEU A 334 -23.77 2.64 -17.52
C LEU A 334 -24.08 1.30 -16.83
N PRO A 335 -23.30 0.23 -17.09
CA PRO A 335 -23.42 -1.04 -16.38
C PRO A 335 -23.18 -0.87 -14.88
N GLY A 336 -24.03 -1.51 -14.07
CA GLY A 336 -23.85 -1.58 -12.60
C GLY A 336 -22.75 -2.53 -12.15
N THR A 337 -22.21 -3.34 -13.06
CA THR A 337 -21.07 -4.25 -12.85
C THR A 337 -20.06 -4.01 -13.97
N GLU A 338 -18.78 -4.14 -13.67
CA GLU A 338 -17.71 -3.96 -14.65
C GLU A 338 -17.98 -4.77 -15.94
N PRO A 339 -17.89 -4.14 -17.13
CA PRO A 339 -18.11 -4.79 -18.42
C PRO A 339 -16.80 -5.30 -19.06
N ASN A 340 -15.65 -5.09 -18.42
CA ASN A 340 -14.33 -5.37 -18.97
C ASN A 340 -14.13 -6.88 -19.17
N THR A 341 -14.59 -7.70 -18.22
CA THR A 341 -14.60 -9.16 -18.36
C THR A 341 -15.41 -9.60 -19.59
N ALA A 342 -16.56 -8.94 -19.85
CA ALA A 342 -17.44 -9.31 -20.96
C ALA A 342 -16.84 -9.00 -22.35
N VAL A 343 -15.95 -8.00 -22.45
CA VAL A 343 -15.20 -7.71 -23.69
C VAL A 343 -13.92 -8.53 -23.84
N GLY A 344 -13.67 -9.47 -22.92
CA GLY A 344 -12.56 -10.43 -23.03
C GLY A 344 -11.26 -9.99 -22.33
N LEU A 345 -11.30 -8.93 -21.52
CA LEU A 345 -10.15 -8.56 -20.69
C LEU A 345 -9.99 -9.54 -19.53
N VAL A 346 -8.73 -9.92 -19.27
CA VAL A 346 -8.39 -10.96 -18.29
C VAL A 346 -7.76 -10.33 -17.06
N HIS A 347 -8.31 -10.62 -15.90
CA HIS A 347 -7.77 -10.16 -14.63
C HIS A 347 -6.54 -10.98 -14.20
N VAL A 348 -5.50 -10.25 -13.76
CA VAL A 348 -4.36 -10.80 -13.02
C VAL A 348 -4.38 -10.17 -11.64
N SER A 349 -4.50 -10.98 -10.59
CA SER A 349 -4.56 -10.53 -9.18
C SER A 349 -5.61 -9.44 -8.88
N GLY A 350 -6.55 -9.20 -9.80
CA GLY A 350 -7.61 -8.19 -9.69
C GLY A 350 -8.96 -8.80 -9.34
N VAL A 351 -9.91 -7.97 -8.93
CA VAL A 351 -11.28 -8.39 -8.63
C VAL A 351 -12.10 -8.44 -9.92
N VAL A 352 -12.85 -9.53 -10.10
CA VAL A 352 -13.77 -9.74 -11.22
C VAL A 352 -15.18 -9.41 -10.76
N GLY A 353 -15.98 -8.73 -11.60
CA GLY A 353 -17.39 -8.44 -11.30
C GLY A 353 -17.59 -7.35 -10.24
N GLU A 354 -16.68 -6.38 -10.16
CA GLU A 354 -16.83 -5.21 -9.28
C GLU A 354 -18.14 -4.46 -9.58
N ALA A 355 -18.84 -4.07 -8.52
CA ALA A 355 -20.12 -3.37 -8.61
C ALA A 355 -19.93 -1.86 -8.43
N LEU A 356 -20.56 -1.08 -9.31
CA LEU A 356 -20.59 0.39 -9.24
C LEU A 356 -21.41 0.82 -8.02
N ALA A 357 -20.84 1.66 -7.14
CA ALA A 357 -21.56 2.24 -6.02
C ALA A 357 -22.68 3.19 -6.50
N PRO A 358 -23.97 2.90 -6.23
CA PRO A 358 -25.09 3.65 -6.84
C PRO A 358 -25.09 5.16 -6.58
N ALA A 359 -24.50 5.60 -5.46
CA ALA A 359 -24.37 7.02 -5.12
C ALA A 359 -23.54 7.81 -6.17
N LEU A 360 -22.59 7.16 -6.85
CA LEU A 360 -21.74 7.80 -7.85
C LEU A 360 -22.52 8.19 -9.12
N LEU A 361 -23.63 7.50 -9.44
CA LEU A 361 -24.47 7.85 -10.59
C LEU A 361 -25.20 9.20 -10.42
N ALA A 362 -25.35 9.67 -9.19
CA ALA A 362 -25.96 10.97 -8.89
C ALA A 362 -24.97 12.15 -9.05
N VAL A 363 -23.67 11.88 -9.16
CA VAL A 363 -22.63 12.91 -9.34
C VAL A 363 -22.75 13.53 -10.74
N THR A 364 -22.58 14.86 -10.82
CA THR A 364 -22.66 15.66 -12.05
C THR A 364 -21.49 16.65 -12.10
N GLY A 365 -21.29 17.36 -13.21
CA GLY A 365 -20.15 18.28 -13.38
C GLY A 365 -18.89 17.53 -13.78
N ALA A 366 -17.70 18.07 -13.49
CA ALA A 366 -16.41 17.48 -13.88
C ALA A 366 -16.23 16.04 -13.36
N ASP A 367 -16.75 15.75 -12.16
CA ASP A 367 -16.63 14.45 -11.51
C ASP A 367 -17.67 13.41 -11.98
N ALA A 368 -18.53 13.75 -12.94
CA ALA A 368 -19.56 12.83 -13.42
C ALA A 368 -18.92 11.63 -14.16
N LEU A 369 -19.50 10.45 -13.99
CA LEU A 369 -18.99 9.23 -14.64
C LEU A 369 -19.21 9.27 -16.16
N VAL A 370 -18.16 8.95 -16.91
CA VAL A 370 -18.15 8.78 -18.37
C VAL A 370 -18.34 7.31 -18.71
N ASP A 371 -17.45 6.44 -18.22
CA ASP A 371 -17.49 5.01 -18.51
C ASP A 371 -16.57 4.18 -17.60
N TRP A 372 -16.62 2.85 -17.74
CA TRP A 372 -15.65 1.92 -17.17
C TRP A 372 -14.36 1.85 -18.01
N VAL A 373 -13.22 1.76 -17.31
CA VAL A 373 -11.89 1.50 -17.89
C VAL A 373 -11.24 0.30 -17.21
N PHE A 374 -10.23 -0.26 -17.85
CA PHE A 374 -9.43 -1.36 -17.32
C PHE A 374 -7.97 -0.94 -17.22
N LEU A 375 -7.39 -1.13 -16.04
CA LEU A 375 -6.01 -0.75 -15.77
C LEU A 375 -5.14 -1.98 -15.60
N GLU A 376 -3.93 -1.92 -16.13
CA GLU A 376 -2.92 -2.97 -15.95
C GLU A 376 -1.65 -2.36 -15.35
N LEU A 377 -1.07 -3.06 -14.37
CA LEU A 377 0.31 -2.87 -13.97
C LEU A 377 1.15 -3.92 -14.68
N ARG A 378 2.09 -3.46 -15.51
CA ARG A 378 3.01 -4.32 -16.24
C ARG A 378 4.43 -4.20 -15.70
N ASP A 379 5.24 -5.22 -15.96
CA ASP A 379 6.64 -5.25 -15.54
C ASP A 379 7.42 -4.01 -16.02
N ALA A 380 8.33 -3.52 -15.18
CA ALA A 380 9.06 -2.28 -15.45
C ALA A 380 9.96 -2.34 -16.69
N ASN A 381 10.48 -3.52 -17.02
CA ASN A 381 11.60 -3.68 -17.94
C ASN A 381 11.13 -3.66 -19.40
N THR A 382 10.19 -4.54 -19.74
CA THR A 382 9.69 -4.72 -21.11
C THR A 382 8.23 -4.30 -21.23
N GLY A 383 7.47 -4.28 -20.14
CA GLY A 383 6.03 -3.99 -20.16
C GLY A 383 5.22 -5.09 -20.86
N THR A 384 5.76 -6.30 -20.99
CA THR A 384 5.09 -7.43 -21.67
C THR A 384 4.28 -8.28 -20.70
N GLN A 385 4.70 -8.36 -19.44
CA GLN A 385 4.03 -9.16 -18.43
C GLN A 385 3.04 -8.29 -17.64
N VAL A 386 1.77 -8.69 -17.63
CA VAL A 386 0.76 -8.13 -16.72
C VAL A 386 0.94 -8.75 -15.34
N LEU A 387 1.15 -7.91 -14.33
CA LEU A 387 1.42 -8.32 -12.95
C LEU A 387 0.21 -8.09 -12.03
N ALA A 388 -0.60 -7.07 -12.33
CA ALA A 388 -1.85 -6.81 -11.64
C ALA A 388 -2.82 -6.05 -12.55
N THR A 389 -4.11 -6.13 -12.22
CA THR A 389 -5.20 -5.47 -12.95
C THR A 389 -6.22 -4.88 -11.98
N ALA A 390 -6.92 -3.85 -12.41
CA ALA A 390 -8.03 -3.25 -11.69
C ALA A 390 -9.06 -2.68 -12.68
N ASN A 391 -10.33 -2.62 -12.29
CA ASN A 391 -11.29 -1.79 -13.02
C ASN A 391 -11.28 -0.38 -12.42
N GLY A 392 -11.60 0.59 -13.27
CA GLY A 392 -11.78 1.97 -12.85
C GLY A 392 -13.01 2.58 -13.49
N LEU A 393 -13.49 3.66 -12.90
CA LEU A 393 -14.53 4.53 -13.44
C LEU A 393 -13.87 5.84 -13.88
N LEU A 394 -14.02 6.16 -15.15
CA LEU A 394 -13.53 7.39 -15.76
C LEU A 394 -14.51 8.53 -15.53
N GLN A 395 -14.02 9.68 -15.08
CA GLN A 395 -14.78 10.90 -14.85
C GLN A 395 -14.62 11.89 -16.03
N ARG A 396 -15.49 12.90 -16.13
CA ARG A 396 -15.52 13.80 -17.29
C ARG A 396 -14.25 14.63 -17.48
N ASP A 397 -13.54 14.95 -16.41
CA ASP A 397 -12.24 15.62 -16.47
C ASP A 397 -11.06 14.66 -16.71
N GLY A 398 -11.32 13.36 -16.74
CA GLY A 398 -10.35 12.31 -17.04
C GLY A 398 -9.82 11.57 -15.83
N ASP A 399 -10.17 11.98 -14.61
CA ASP A 399 -9.75 11.26 -13.41
C ASP A 399 -10.35 9.86 -13.39
N ILE A 400 -9.58 8.88 -12.93
CA ILE A 400 -10.01 7.48 -12.83
C ILE A 400 -10.06 7.09 -11.36
N MET A 401 -11.23 6.62 -10.93
CA MET A 401 -11.49 6.21 -9.54
C MET A 401 -11.91 4.74 -9.43
N ALA A 402 -11.82 4.17 -8.24
CA ALA A 402 -12.34 2.83 -7.96
C ALA A 402 -13.88 2.82 -7.97
N ALA A 403 -14.46 1.62 -8.12
CA ALA A 403 -15.92 1.44 -8.21
C ALA A 403 -16.70 1.88 -6.96
N ASP A 404 -16.02 2.00 -5.81
CA ASP A 404 -16.55 2.49 -4.53
C ASP A 404 -16.38 4.01 -4.33
N GLY A 405 -15.74 4.71 -5.28
CA GLY A 405 -15.43 6.13 -5.21
C GLY A 405 -14.08 6.45 -4.54
N GLY A 406 -13.30 5.42 -4.17
CA GLY A 406 -11.94 5.56 -3.68
C GLY A 406 -10.89 5.68 -4.79
N VAL A 407 -9.62 5.61 -4.42
CA VAL A 407 -8.50 5.52 -5.37
C VAL A 407 -8.38 4.10 -5.91
N VAL A 408 -8.00 3.95 -7.18
CA VAL A 408 -7.73 2.63 -7.79
C VAL A 408 -6.60 1.91 -7.03
N THR A 409 -6.86 0.66 -6.68
CA THR A 409 -5.93 -0.19 -5.93
C THR A 409 -5.57 -1.45 -6.70
N PHE A 410 -4.33 -1.90 -6.60
CA PHE A 410 -3.86 -3.15 -7.19
C PHE A 410 -3.33 -4.08 -6.10
N ALA A 411 -3.76 -5.34 -6.11
CA ALA A 411 -3.22 -6.37 -5.21
C ALA A 411 -1.87 -6.89 -5.72
N THR A 412 -0.85 -6.04 -5.64
CA THR A 412 0.56 -6.37 -5.90
C THR A 412 1.43 -5.61 -4.92
N ASP A 413 2.68 -6.03 -4.78
CA ASP A 413 3.61 -5.37 -3.87
C ASP A 413 4.08 -4.01 -4.41
N PRO A 414 4.61 -3.12 -3.55
CA PRO A 414 5.29 -1.92 -3.99
C PRO A 414 6.46 -2.22 -4.91
N GLY A 415 6.62 -1.40 -5.94
CA GLY A 415 7.58 -1.66 -7.00
C GLY A 415 7.45 -0.71 -8.18
N ASN A 416 8.30 -0.90 -9.18
CA ASN A 416 8.23 -0.13 -10.42
C ASN A 416 7.32 -0.83 -11.42
N TYR A 417 6.35 -0.10 -11.97
CA TYR A 417 5.38 -0.64 -12.92
C TYR A 417 5.18 0.31 -14.10
N ARG A 418 5.01 -0.25 -15.29
CA ARG A 418 4.41 0.48 -16.42
C ARG A 418 2.89 0.40 -16.27
N ILE A 419 2.19 1.50 -16.54
CA ILE A 419 0.75 1.60 -16.33
C ILE A 419 0.06 1.63 -17.67
N VAL A 420 -0.97 0.78 -17.82
CA VAL A 420 -1.82 0.71 -19.00
C VAL A 420 -3.22 1.18 -18.65
N VAL A 421 -3.84 1.95 -19.53
CA VAL A 421 -5.29 2.17 -19.55
C VAL A 421 -5.85 1.58 -20.83
N ARG A 422 -6.84 0.69 -20.69
CA ARG A 422 -7.63 0.11 -21.76
C ARG A 422 -9.09 0.53 -21.62
N HIS A 423 -9.78 0.59 -22.75
CA HIS A 423 -11.19 0.93 -22.82
C HIS A 423 -11.85 0.10 -23.92
N ARG A 424 -13.13 -0.27 -23.73
CA ARG A 424 -13.87 -1.20 -24.61
C ARG A 424 -13.88 -0.82 -26.10
N ASN A 425 -13.72 0.45 -26.45
CA ASN A 425 -13.81 0.93 -27.84
C ASN A 425 -12.75 2.00 -28.22
N HIS A 426 -11.70 2.13 -27.41
CA HIS A 426 -10.54 2.98 -27.73
C HIS A 426 -9.27 2.13 -27.69
N LEU A 427 -8.24 2.51 -28.45
CA LEU A 427 -6.93 1.87 -28.33
C LEU A 427 -6.31 2.19 -26.97
N GLY A 428 -5.78 1.18 -26.30
CA GLY A 428 -5.09 1.32 -25.03
C GLY A 428 -3.77 2.06 -25.16
N VAL A 429 -3.30 2.59 -24.03
CA VAL A 429 -2.05 3.33 -23.91
C VAL A 429 -1.25 2.83 -22.72
N MET A 430 0.07 2.74 -22.87
CA MET A 430 1.00 2.44 -21.77
C MET A 430 2.02 3.55 -21.59
N THR A 431 2.42 3.80 -20.35
CA THR A 431 3.56 4.68 -20.05
C THR A 431 4.86 4.12 -20.62
N ASP A 432 5.75 4.99 -21.13
CA ASP A 432 7.08 4.56 -21.59
C ASP A 432 8.04 4.32 -20.42
N ALA A 433 7.91 5.08 -19.34
CA ALA A 433 8.65 4.85 -18.11
C ALA A 433 7.82 4.02 -17.12
N ALA A 434 8.52 3.31 -16.24
CA ALA A 434 7.92 2.72 -15.06
C ALA A 434 7.82 3.75 -13.92
N PHE A 435 6.76 3.67 -13.13
CA PHE A 435 6.53 4.49 -11.94
C PHE A 435 6.64 3.63 -10.68
N ALA A 436 7.25 4.17 -9.63
CA ALA A 436 7.46 3.48 -8.36
C ALA A 436 6.19 3.51 -7.51
N LEU A 437 5.25 2.58 -7.72
CA LEU A 437 4.01 2.53 -6.96
C LEU A 437 4.21 2.04 -5.53
N THR A 438 3.50 2.67 -4.62
CA THR A 438 3.50 2.39 -3.18
C THR A 438 2.05 2.32 -2.68
N ARG A 439 1.83 2.14 -1.38
CA ARG A 439 0.47 2.27 -0.81
C ARG A 439 -0.10 3.69 -0.90
N ASP A 440 0.79 4.69 -0.98
CA ASP A 440 0.40 6.07 -1.17
C ASP A 440 0.22 6.33 -2.66
N PRO A 441 -0.88 6.97 -3.06
CA PRO A 441 -1.22 7.11 -4.45
C PRO A 441 -0.27 8.06 -5.17
N ILE A 442 0.21 7.64 -6.33
CA ILE A 442 1.03 8.45 -7.23
C ILE A 442 0.17 8.92 -8.39
N ALA A 443 0.29 10.22 -8.70
CA ALA A 443 -0.38 10.83 -9.84
C ALA A 443 0.31 10.44 -11.15
N ILE A 444 -0.47 9.93 -12.10
CA ILE A 444 -0.01 9.53 -13.43
C ILE A 444 -1.02 10.07 -14.44
N ASP A 445 -0.61 11.04 -15.25
CA ASP A 445 -1.50 11.72 -16.19
C ASP A 445 -1.18 11.31 -17.64
N LEU A 446 -1.97 10.40 -18.19
CA LEU A 446 -1.92 9.99 -19.60
C LEU A 446 -2.66 10.97 -20.53
N SER A 447 -3.27 12.03 -19.99
CA SER A 447 -3.80 13.15 -20.78
C SER A 447 -2.78 14.28 -20.98
N ASP A 448 -1.69 14.30 -20.19
CA ASP A 448 -0.57 15.21 -20.40
C ASP A 448 0.25 14.80 -21.64
N THR A 449 0.43 15.75 -22.55
CA THR A 449 1.23 15.59 -23.77
C THR A 449 2.72 15.32 -23.49
N LEU A 450 3.21 15.67 -22.30
CA LEU A 450 4.60 15.45 -21.87
C LEU A 450 4.83 14.06 -21.28
N THR A 451 3.77 13.35 -20.88
CA THR A 451 3.89 11.96 -20.42
C THR A 451 4.30 11.08 -21.59
N ALA A 452 5.53 10.56 -21.57
CA ALA A 452 6.01 9.63 -22.58
C ALA A 452 5.23 8.32 -22.54
N THR A 453 4.85 7.80 -23.72
CA THR A 453 4.10 6.55 -23.88
C THR A 453 4.89 5.55 -24.70
N TYR A 454 4.59 4.26 -24.53
CA TYR A 454 5.17 3.23 -25.36
C TYR A 454 4.77 3.45 -26.83
N GLY A 455 5.77 3.53 -27.69
CA GLY A 455 5.61 3.90 -29.10
C GLY A 455 5.39 5.41 -29.33
N SER A 456 5.38 5.82 -30.59
CA SER A 456 5.39 7.22 -30.99
C SER A 456 4.03 7.83 -31.34
N ASP A 457 2.97 7.01 -31.39
CA ASP A 457 1.64 7.37 -31.92
C ASP A 457 0.51 6.72 -31.11
N ALA A 458 0.75 6.53 -29.81
CA ALA A 458 -0.16 5.84 -28.90
C ALA A 458 -1.43 6.65 -28.56
N ARG A 459 -1.41 7.97 -28.79
CA ARG A 459 -2.49 8.92 -28.48
C ARG A 459 -2.63 9.97 -29.57
N THR A 460 -3.82 10.52 -29.71
CA THR A 460 -4.07 11.71 -30.53
C THR A 460 -3.89 12.99 -29.71
N LEU A 461 -3.46 14.08 -30.34
CA LEU A 461 -3.28 15.37 -29.69
C LEU A 461 -4.38 16.35 -30.11
N ARG A 462 -5.05 16.96 -29.15
CA ARG A 462 -6.15 17.92 -29.37
C ARG A 462 -6.12 18.99 -28.29
N ASP A 463 -6.05 20.26 -28.71
CA ASP A 463 -6.01 21.44 -27.82
C ASP A 463 -5.08 21.33 -26.59
N GLY A 464 -3.85 20.84 -26.80
CA GLY A 464 -2.87 20.69 -25.71
C GLY A 464 -3.11 19.52 -24.77
N LYS A 465 -4.04 18.62 -25.10
CA LYS A 465 -4.29 17.34 -24.43
C LYS A 465 -3.89 16.17 -25.32
N ALA A 466 -3.54 15.06 -24.68
CA ALA A 466 -3.39 13.77 -25.32
C ALA A 466 -4.59 12.87 -24.99
N LEU A 467 -5.14 12.19 -26.00
CA LEU A 467 -6.34 11.37 -25.87
C LEU A 467 -6.12 9.98 -26.45
N LEU A 468 -6.77 8.98 -25.88
CA LEU A 468 -6.78 7.63 -26.45
C LEU A 468 -7.51 7.65 -27.80
N TRP A 469 -6.99 6.88 -28.77
CA TRP A 469 -7.58 6.81 -30.10
C TRP A 469 -8.94 6.13 -30.07
N VAL A 470 -9.95 6.82 -30.60
CA VAL A 470 -11.31 6.30 -30.75
C VAL A 470 -11.41 5.28 -31.88
N GLY A 471 -12.30 4.29 -31.75
CA GLY A 471 -12.80 3.53 -32.91
C GLY A 471 -12.58 2.01 -32.88
N ASN A 472 -12.03 1.45 -31.81
CA ASN A 472 -11.73 0.01 -31.69
C ASN A 472 -13.02 -0.79 -31.41
N ALA A 473 -14.01 -0.68 -32.30
CA ALA A 473 -15.34 -1.25 -32.12
C ALA A 473 -15.32 -2.79 -32.11
N SER A 474 -14.30 -3.38 -32.75
CA SER A 474 -14.10 -4.84 -32.79
C SER A 474 -13.28 -5.38 -31.63
N PHE A 475 -12.67 -4.48 -30.84
CA PHE A 475 -11.75 -4.79 -29.73
C PHE A 475 -10.61 -5.76 -30.11
N ASP A 476 -9.99 -5.54 -31.28
CA ASP A 476 -8.94 -6.41 -31.83
C ASP A 476 -7.55 -5.75 -31.90
N ALA A 477 -7.42 -4.57 -31.28
CA ALA A 477 -6.20 -3.75 -31.23
C ALA A 477 -5.77 -3.13 -32.57
N GLU A 478 -6.64 -3.17 -33.59
CA GLU A 478 -6.40 -2.54 -34.89
C GLU A 478 -7.57 -1.64 -35.27
N LEU A 479 -7.32 -0.37 -35.60
CA LEU A 479 -8.34 0.48 -36.20
C LEU A 479 -8.31 0.36 -37.71
N LYS A 480 -9.43 -0.10 -38.28
CA LYS A 480 -9.60 -0.29 -39.72
C LYS A 480 -10.94 0.27 -40.17
N TYR A 481 -10.92 1.13 -41.19
CA TYR A 481 -12.15 1.64 -41.82
C TYR A 481 -12.63 0.80 -43.02
N THR A 482 -11.70 0.13 -43.72
CA THR A 482 -11.98 -0.79 -44.82
C THR A 482 -11.15 -2.07 -44.68
N GLY A 483 -11.48 -3.09 -45.48
CA GLY A 483 -10.82 -4.40 -45.44
C GLY A 483 -11.61 -5.43 -44.62
N ALA A 484 -11.08 -6.65 -44.53
CA ALA A 484 -11.66 -7.67 -43.66
C ALA A 484 -11.48 -7.26 -42.18
N GLN A 485 -12.47 -7.57 -41.34
CA GLN A 485 -12.46 -7.23 -39.91
C GLN A 485 -12.22 -5.72 -39.69
N ASN A 486 -12.98 -4.88 -40.40
CA ASN A 486 -12.97 -3.44 -40.16
C ASN A 486 -13.95 -3.07 -39.04
N ASP A 487 -13.69 -1.99 -38.32
CA ASP A 487 -14.51 -1.50 -37.19
C ASP A 487 -15.80 -0.82 -37.64
N ARG A 488 -15.89 -0.45 -38.91
CA ARG A 488 -17.07 0.19 -39.49
C ARG A 488 -18.24 -0.80 -39.61
N ASP A 489 -17.99 -2.02 -40.03
CA ASP A 489 -19.05 -2.98 -40.34
C ASP A 489 -19.85 -3.38 -39.09
N PRO A 490 -19.26 -3.62 -37.90
CA PRO A 490 -20.00 -3.77 -36.64
C PRO A 490 -20.99 -2.63 -36.37
N MET A 491 -20.59 -1.38 -36.61
CA MET A 491 -21.47 -0.21 -36.45
C MET A 491 -22.70 -0.27 -37.36
N LEU A 492 -22.57 -0.81 -38.58
CA LEU A 492 -23.72 -1.03 -39.45
C LEU A 492 -24.57 -2.21 -38.96
N GLN A 493 -23.94 -3.29 -38.50
CA GLN A 493 -24.65 -4.48 -38.03
C GLN A 493 -25.53 -4.18 -36.81
N VAL A 494 -25.02 -3.43 -35.82
CA VAL A 494 -25.77 -3.15 -34.59
C VAL A 494 -27.03 -2.32 -34.83
N ILE A 495 -27.06 -1.47 -35.86
CA ILE A 495 -28.25 -0.70 -36.25
C ILE A 495 -29.21 -1.47 -37.18
N GLY A 496 -28.95 -2.75 -37.47
CA GLY A 496 -29.79 -3.62 -38.30
C GLY A 496 -29.24 -3.97 -39.69
N GLY A 497 -27.98 -3.63 -39.97
CA GLY A 497 -27.16 -4.19 -41.07
C GLY A 497 -27.46 -3.70 -42.48
N SER A 498 -28.66 -3.20 -42.75
CA SER A 498 -29.15 -2.94 -44.12
C SER A 498 -29.62 -1.51 -44.37
N VAL A 499 -30.19 -0.85 -43.36
CA VAL A 499 -30.70 0.52 -43.47
C VAL A 499 -29.78 1.45 -42.69
N PRO A 500 -28.87 2.18 -43.35
CA PRO A 500 -27.80 2.93 -42.68
C PRO A 500 -28.29 4.13 -41.86
N THR A 501 -29.56 4.52 -41.99
CA THR A 501 -30.20 5.61 -41.25
C THR A 501 -30.87 5.16 -39.95
N LEU A 502 -30.90 3.85 -39.66
CA LEU A 502 -31.35 3.37 -38.36
C LEU A 502 -30.31 3.70 -37.28
N THR A 503 -30.76 3.66 -36.03
CA THR A 503 -29.93 3.91 -34.86
C THR A 503 -30.19 2.84 -33.80
N ALA A 504 -29.19 2.55 -32.98
CA ALA A 504 -29.33 1.66 -31.82
C ALA A 504 -29.02 2.45 -30.55
N THR A 505 -29.93 2.43 -29.57
CA THR A 505 -29.76 3.13 -28.29
C THR A 505 -29.39 2.12 -27.20
N GLY A 506 -28.30 2.37 -26.49
CA GLY A 506 -27.83 1.48 -25.44
C GLY A 506 -26.33 1.60 -25.16
N TYR A 507 -25.84 0.68 -24.33
CA TYR A 507 -24.42 0.56 -24.02
C TYR A 507 -23.76 -0.39 -25.03
N TYR A 508 -23.24 0.18 -26.12
CA TYR A 508 -22.64 -0.57 -27.23
C TYR A 508 -21.16 -0.26 -27.37
N THR A 509 -20.38 -1.25 -27.82
CA THR A 509 -18.96 -1.05 -28.15
C THR A 509 -18.81 -0.12 -29.35
N GLU A 510 -19.77 -0.20 -30.28
CA GLU A 510 -19.85 0.61 -31.50
C GLU A 510 -20.23 2.07 -31.27
N ASP A 511 -20.70 2.44 -30.08
CA ASP A 511 -20.95 3.83 -29.68
C ASP A 511 -19.62 4.47 -29.26
N VAL A 512 -18.81 4.82 -30.25
CA VAL A 512 -17.43 5.27 -30.04
C VAL A 512 -17.36 6.71 -29.54
N ASN A 513 -18.46 7.46 -29.64
CA ASN A 513 -18.58 8.81 -29.09
C ASN A 513 -19.26 8.86 -27.71
N MET A 514 -19.81 7.73 -27.26
CA MET A 514 -20.45 7.53 -25.95
C MET A 514 -21.67 8.46 -25.71
N ASP A 515 -22.44 8.75 -26.76
CA ASP A 515 -23.70 9.50 -26.65
C ASP A 515 -24.92 8.61 -26.33
N GLY A 516 -24.73 7.29 -26.22
CA GLY A 516 -25.75 6.28 -26.00
C GLY A 516 -26.50 5.86 -27.26
N ILE A 517 -26.11 6.35 -28.45
CA ILE A 517 -26.80 6.12 -29.72
C ILE A 517 -25.80 5.83 -30.85
N VAL A 518 -25.72 4.57 -31.28
CA VAL A 518 -24.94 4.18 -32.46
C VAL A 518 -25.59 4.72 -33.74
N LYS A 519 -24.80 5.45 -34.54
CA LYS A 519 -25.19 6.02 -35.84
C LYS A 519 -24.16 5.67 -36.91
N TYR A 520 -24.63 5.21 -38.06
CA TYR A 520 -23.77 4.92 -39.23
C TYR A 520 -23.68 6.09 -40.23
N VAL A 521 -24.71 6.93 -40.32
CA VAL A 521 -24.75 8.16 -41.14
C VAL A 521 -25.42 9.29 -40.38
N GLY A 522 -25.39 10.50 -40.96
CA GLY A 522 -25.97 11.70 -40.36
C GLY A 522 -24.91 12.51 -39.61
N THR A 523 -25.33 13.57 -38.94
CA THR A 523 -24.42 14.42 -38.16
C THR A 523 -23.93 13.68 -36.92
N VAL A 524 -22.63 13.78 -36.61
CA VAL A 524 -22.02 13.18 -35.41
C VAL A 524 -22.25 11.66 -35.37
N ASN A 525 -21.99 10.98 -36.49
CA ASN A 525 -22.07 9.52 -36.57
C ASN A 525 -20.73 8.87 -36.15
N ASP A 526 -20.80 7.64 -35.65
CA ASP A 526 -19.65 6.90 -35.11
C ASP A 526 -18.64 6.51 -36.19
N ARG A 527 -19.16 6.14 -37.36
CA ARG A 527 -18.36 5.77 -38.53
C ARG A 527 -17.38 6.87 -38.94
N ASP A 528 -17.84 8.12 -39.01
CA ASP A 528 -16.99 9.21 -39.49
C ASP A 528 -15.87 9.52 -38.50
N ARG A 529 -16.08 9.28 -37.19
CA ARG A 529 -15.01 9.39 -36.18
C ARG A 529 -13.92 8.35 -36.39
N LEU A 530 -14.29 7.11 -36.69
CA LEU A 530 -13.32 6.07 -37.06
C LEU A 530 -12.50 6.48 -38.30
N LEU A 531 -13.14 7.06 -39.32
CA LEU A 531 -12.43 7.54 -40.51
C LEU A 531 -11.39 8.62 -40.16
N VAL A 532 -11.75 9.57 -39.29
CA VAL A 532 -10.84 10.60 -38.80
C VAL A 532 -9.68 9.99 -38.01
N ALA A 533 -9.94 9.02 -37.13
CA ALA A 533 -8.92 8.37 -36.30
C ALA A 533 -7.81 7.68 -37.11
N ILE A 534 -8.15 7.13 -38.29
CA ILE A 534 -7.16 6.52 -39.21
C ILE A 534 -6.54 7.52 -40.21
N GLY A 535 -6.83 8.81 -40.08
CA GLY A 535 -6.21 9.88 -40.88
C GLY A 535 -7.09 10.53 -41.94
N GLY A 536 -8.38 10.19 -42.02
CA GLY A 536 -9.43 10.93 -42.76
C GLY A 536 -9.39 10.85 -44.29
N VAL A 537 -8.21 10.79 -44.90
CA VAL A 537 -8.01 10.86 -46.36
C VAL A 537 -7.67 9.52 -47.00
N ASN A 538 -7.16 8.57 -46.21
CA ASN A 538 -6.82 7.23 -46.67
C ASN A 538 -7.66 6.19 -45.92
N PRO A 539 -8.80 5.74 -46.47
CA PRO A 539 -9.67 4.77 -45.82
C PRO A 539 -9.06 3.36 -45.69
N ALA A 540 -7.89 3.12 -46.29
CA ALA A 540 -7.13 1.88 -46.16
C ALA A 540 -5.99 1.97 -45.13
N ALA A 541 -5.81 3.11 -44.47
CA ALA A 541 -4.87 3.23 -43.37
C ALA A 541 -5.32 2.37 -42.19
N VAL A 542 -4.34 1.80 -41.49
CA VAL A 542 -4.54 1.00 -40.28
C VAL A 542 -3.76 1.64 -39.16
N ARG A 543 -4.39 1.79 -38.01
CA ARG A 543 -3.73 2.21 -36.77
C ARG A 543 -3.64 1.03 -35.82
N GLN A 544 -2.48 0.81 -35.23
CA GLN A 544 -2.24 -0.27 -34.28
C GLN A 544 -2.25 0.28 -32.86
N GLU A 545 -2.79 -0.50 -31.92
CA GLU A 545 -2.57 -0.28 -30.50
C GLU A 545 -1.06 -0.28 -30.21
N GLN A 546 -0.61 0.66 -29.38
CA GLN A 546 0.80 0.74 -28.99
C GLN A 546 1.00 0.15 -27.60
N LEU A 547 0.90 -1.17 -27.55
CA LEU A 547 1.22 -2.03 -26.41
C LEU A 547 2.09 -3.19 -26.90
N PRO A 548 3.04 -3.69 -26.08
CA PRO A 548 3.94 -4.79 -26.45
C PRO A 548 3.29 -6.17 -26.37
#